data_AF-A0A182E5Z6-F1
#
_entry.id   AF-A0A182E5Z6-F1
#
_cell.length_a   1.000
_cell.length_b   1.000
_cell.length_c   1.000
_cell.angle_alpha   90.00
_cell.angle_beta   90.00
_cell.angle_gamma   90.00
#
_symmetry.space_group_name_H-M   'P 1'
#
loop_
_entity.id
_entity.type
_entity.pdbx_description
1 polymer ?
#
loop_
_entity_poly.entity_id
_entity_poly.type
_entity_poly.pdbx_seq_one_letter_code
_entity_poly.pdbx_strand_id
1 'polypeptide(L)'
;MLNSFQQEHDLLDAVNKEKLQWSRSSLKKFCLMNNEQKFRELLNPILVPRIVGTQSHDEVAEYLSRTLSALNFTTEWDSFEEATPHGKKPFKTLIATHDPSIHRRLVLACHYDSKILKERIFIGATDSAVPCAMLLEMARTLGPLLPYRRRRNVTLQLIFFDGEEALEEWSETDSLYGSRHLASKWSQEYFMNASQSFFGITKEIDRIDLFILLDLLGAPNPAFYYFNGHSSESSFLEMLDIEAELKKIGCLHPLPTIFRSQRVYSNVEDDHIPFLNLNVPILHLIPLPFPDVWHKTSDNACVLNYETIDNLNSILRVFVSKYHGLVA
;
A
#
# COMPACT_ATOMS: atom_id res chain seq x y z
N MET A 1 14.02 -7.52 -46.35
CA MET A 1 13.16 -7.91 -45.22
C MET A 1 13.93 -8.34 -43.96
N LEU A 2 15.27 -8.45 -43.96
CA LEU A 2 16.06 -8.76 -42.75
C LEU A 2 16.65 -7.53 -42.04
N ASN A 3 16.68 -6.34 -42.66
CA ASN A 3 17.23 -5.12 -42.06
C ASN A 3 16.23 -4.28 -41.25
N SER A 4 14.92 -4.50 -41.38
CA SER A 4 13.89 -3.72 -40.65
C SER A 4 13.64 -4.26 -39.24
N PHE A 5 13.75 -5.57 -39.04
CA PHE A 5 13.56 -6.21 -37.73
C PHE A 5 14.71 -5.94 -36.75
N GLN A 6 15.94 -5.76 -37.25
CA GLN A 6 17.09 -5.38 -36.42
C GLN A 6 16.97 -3.93 -35.91
N GLN A 7 16.47 -3.03 -36.76
CA GLN A 7 16.26 -1.62 -36.43
C GLN A 7 15.12 -1.40 -35.42
N GLU A 8 14.04 -2.18 -35.50
CA GLU A 8 12.97 -2.15 -34.49
C GLU A 8 13.42 -2.70 -33.13
N HIS A 9 14.25 -3.75 -33.12
CA HIS A 9 14.84 -4.28 -31.88
C HIS A 9 15.85 -3.29 -31.25
N ASP A 10 16.69 -2.64 -32.06
CA ASP A 10 17.64 -1.63 -31.58
C ASP A 10 16.94 -0.34 -31.11
N LEU A 11 15.77 0.00 -31.67
CA LEU A 11 14.92 1.12 -31.21
C LEU A 11 14.17 0.77 -29.90
N LEU A 12 13.71 -0.48 -29.74
CA LEU A 12 13.11 -0.95 -28.48
C LEU A 12 14.16 -1.06 -27.35
N ASP A 13 15.38 -1.46 -27.67
CA ASP A 13 16.50 -1.47 -26.72
C ASP A 13 17.05 -0.06 -26.42
N ALA A 14 16.93 0.89 -27.34
CA ALA A 14 17.27 2.30 -27.09
C ALA A 14 16.21 3.02 -26.24
N VAL A 15 14.92 2.72 -26.43
CA VAL A 15 13.83 3.24 -25.59
C VAL A 15 13.87 2.63 -24.18
N ASN A 16 14.40 1.42 -24.01
CA ASN A 16 14.63 0.80 -22.69
C ASN A 16 15.93 1.24 -21.98
N LYS A 17 16.82 1.98 -22.64
CA LYS A 17 18.11 2.42 -22.05
C LYS A 17 18.10 3.84 -21.49
N GLU A 18 17.06 4.63 -21.72
CA GLU A 18 16.76 5.81 -20.91
C GLU A 18 15.82 5.45 -19.76
N LYS A 19 16.21 4.48 -18.90
CA LYS A 19 15.84 4.59 -17.50
C LYS A 19 16.38 5.94 -17.05
N LEU A 20 15.52 6.96 -16.99
CA LEU A 20 15.86 8.28 -16.44
C LEU A 20 16.58 8.01 -15.12
N GLN A 21 17.92 8.12 -15.12
CA GLN A 21 18.70 7.95 -13.92
C GLN A 21 18.29 9.11 -13.02
N TRP A 22 17.41 8.79 -12.09
CA TRP A 22 17.01 9.71 -11.05
C TRP A 22 18.27 10.23 -10.38
N SER A 23 18.40 11.55 -10.31
CA SER A 23 19.64 12.14 -9.82
C SER A 23 19.95 11.61 -8.42
N ARG A 24 21.23 11.40 -8.13
CA ARG A 24 21.67 11.02 -6.78
C ARG A 24 21.14 11.98 -5.71
N SER A 25 20.96 13.26 -6.05
CA SER A 25 20.34 14.26 -5.18
C SER A 25 18.87 13.96 -4.89
N SER A 26 18.08 13.56 -5.89
CA SER A 26 16.68 13.18 -5.71
C SER A 26 16.57 11.93 -4.86
N LEU A 27 17.32 10.87 -5.18
CA LEU A 27 17.35 9.64 -4.39
C LEU A 27 17.67 9.92 -2.91
N LYS A 28 18.73 10.70 -2.62
CA LYS A 28 19.08 11.09 -1.25
C LYS A 28 17.97 11.91 -0.59
N LYS A 29 17.39 12.90 -1.26
CA LYS A 29 16.36 13.77 -0.68
C LYS A 29 15.18 12.95 -0.15
N PHE A 30 14.62 12.05 -0.94
CA PHE A 30 13.45 11.28 -0.54
C PHE A 30 13.81 10.16 0.45
N CYS A 31 14.94 9.50 0.26
CA CYS A 31 15.39 8.45 1.17
C CYS A 31 15.62 8.98 2.60
N LEU A 32 16.17 10.19 2.75
CA LEU A 32 16.48 10.81 4.05
C LEU A 32 15.29 11.52 4.73
N MET A 33 14.06 11.38 4.23
CA MET A 33 12.89 12.01 4.88
C MET A 33 12.36 11.21 6.09
N ASN A 34 12.96 10.07 6.42
CA ASN A 34 12.56 9.30 7.60
C ASN A 34 12.75 10.13 8.87
N ASN A 35 11.79 10.01 9.79
CA ASN A 35 11.87 10.58 11.11
C ASN A 35 11.25 9.58 12.09
N GLU A 36 12.11 8.82 12.78
CA GLU A 36 11.66 7.74 13.67
C GLU A 36 10.72 8.25 14.77
N GLN A 37 11.02 9.40 15.37
CA GLN A 37 10.15 10.00 16.39
C GLN A 37 8.76 10.29 15.81
N LYS A 38 8.71 10.91 14.63
CA LYS A 38 7.44 11.25 14.00
C LYS A 38 6.67 10.01 13.57
N PHE A 39 7.37 8.98 13.10
CA PHE A 39 6.78 7.69 12.78
C PHE A 39 6.17 7.03 14.02
N ARG A 40 6.87 7.04 15.16
CA ARG A 40 6.32 6.55 16.45
C ARG A 40 5.10 7.34 16.90
N GLU A 41 5.08 8.66 16.72
CA GLU A 41 3.89 9.48 16.99
C GLU A 41 2.69 9.09 16.12
N LEU A 42 2.93 8.65 14.87
CA LEU A 42 1.89 8.15 13.97
C LEU A 42 1.42 6.74 14.34
N LEU A 43 2.34 5.89 14.80
CA LEU A 43 2.08 4.48 15.10
C LEU A 43 1.41 4.26 16.45
N ASN A 44 1.83 4.98 17.50
CA ASN A 44 1.40 4.70 18.87
C ASN A 44 -0.13 4.70 19.08
N PRO A 45 -0.92 5.60 18.46
CA PRO A 45 -2.38 5.56 18.59
C PRO A 45 -3.04 4.33 17.96
N ILE A 46 -2.36 3.64 17.05
CA ILE A 46 -2.86 2.47 16.31
C ILE A 46 -2.51 1.16 17.05
N LEU A 47 -1.49 1.17 17.92
CA LEU A 47 -1.01 0.01 18.71
C LEU A 47 -1.94 -0.34 19.89
N VAL A 48 -3.21 -0.55 19.57
CA VAL A 48 -4.28 -0.93 20.48
C VAL A 48 -5.10 -2.05 19.86
N PRO A 49 -5.82 -2.86 20.66
CA PRO A 49 -6.79 -3.81 20.13
C PRO A 49 -7.91 -3.04 19.42
N ARG A 50 -8.13 -3.35 18.15
CA ARG A 50 -9.01 -2.60 17.25
C ARG A 50 -9.87 -3.56 16.45
N ILE A 51 -10.51 -4.48 17.16
CA ILE A 51 -11.47 -5.45 16.62
C ILE A 51 -12.71 -4.70 16.10
N VAL A 52 -13.21 -5.10 14.94
CA VAL A 52 -14.40 -4.52 14.30
C VAL A 52 -15.57 -4.34 15.27
N GLY A 53 -16.10 -3.11 15.33
CA GLY A 53 -17.25 -2.75 16.15
C GLY A 53 -16.94 -2.50 17.63
N THR A 54 -15.67 -2.45 18.02
CA THR A 54 -15.25 -1.98 19.35
C THR A 54 -15.02 -0.47 19.36
N GLN A 55 -15.10 0.16 20.53
CA GLN A 55 -14.81 1.59 20.66
C GLN A 55 -13.38 1.96 20.19
N SER A 56 -12.39 1.12 20.52
CA SER A 56 -11.00 1.39 20.13
C SER A 56 -10.78 1.28 18.62
N HIS A 57 -11.56 0.45 17.93
CA HIS A 57 -11.58 0.38 16.46
C HIS A 57 -12.10 1.69 15.85
N ASP A 58 -13.21 2.21 16.39
CA ASP A 58 -13.74 3.51 15.99
C ASP A 58 -12.76 4.66 16.22
N GLU A 59 -12.08 4.66 17.38
CA GLU A 59 -11.07 5.68 17.73
C GLU A 59 -9.87 5.66 16.77
N VAL A 60 -9.41 4.47 16.36
CA VAL A 60 -8.32 4.33 15.37
C VAL A 60 -8.79 4.81 13.99
N ALA A 61 -9.97 4.39 13.54
CA ALA A 61 -10.53 4.83 12.25
C ALA A 61 -10.61 6.37 12.17
N GLU A 62 -11.13 6.99 13.23
CA GLU A 62 -11.22 8.45 13.36
C GLU A 62 -9.84 9.12 13.41
N TYR A 63 -8.88 8.53 14.11
CA TYR A 63 -7.50 9.01 14.15
C TYR A 63 -6.86 9.03 12.75
N LEU A 64 -7.01 7.94 11.99
CA LEU A 64 -6.50 7.84 10.61
C LEU A 64 -7.10 8.94 9.73
N SER A 65 -8.44 9.06 9.76
CA SER A 65 -9.17 10.04 8.95
C SER A 65 -8.75 11.48 9.28
N ARG A 66 -8.77 11.88 10.57
CA ARG A 66 -8.37 13.23 10.98
C ARG A 66 -6.92 13.55 10.62
N THR A 67 -6.02 12.58 10.75
CA THR A 67 -4.61 12.76 10.40
C THR A 67 -4.45 13.04 8.90
N LEU A 68 -5.16 12.30 8.05
CA LEU A 68 -5.11 12.46 6.60
C LEU A 68 -5.79 13.75 6.14
N SER A 69 -6.95 14.11 6.70
CA SER A 69 -7.60 15.40 6.42
C SER A 69 -6.69 16.58 6.80
N ALA A 70 -6.00 16.51 7.94
CA ALA A 70 -5.03 17.53 8.36
C ALA A 70 -3.81 17.64 7.42
N LEU A 71 -3.54 16.60 6.64
CA LEU A 71 -2.51 16.55 5.59
C LEU A 71 -3.07 16.91 4.19
N ASN A 72 -4.27 17.48 4.12
CA ASN A 72 -4.97 17.89 2.90
C ASN A 72 -5.37 16.75 1.96
N PHE A 73 -5.57 15.53 2.47
CA PHE A 73 -6.23 14.47 1.71
C PHE A 73 -7.75 14.58 1.89
N THR A 74 -8.50 14.37 0.81
CA THR A 74 -9.95 14.22 0.88
C THR A 74 -10.28 12.81 1.35
N THR A 75 -10.94 12.69 2.50
CA THR A 75 -11.32 11.42 3.12
C THR A 75 -12.79 11.08 2.84
N GLU A 76 -13.04 9.83 2.49
CA GLU A 76 -14.36 9.23 2.28
C GLU A 76 -14.46 7.92 3.07
N TRP A 77 -15.66 7.61 3.56
CA TRP A 77 -15.97 6.35 4.22
C TRP A 77 -16.84 5.47 3.31
N ASP A 78 -16.39 4.25 3.06
CA ASP A 78 -17.24 3.20 2.51
C ASP A 78 -17.79 2.34 3.66
N SER A 79 -19.00 2.67 4.10
CA SER A 79 -19.65 2.04 5.26
C SER A 79 -20.77 1.10 4.84
N PHE A 80 -20.80 -0.08 5.44
CA PHE A 80 -21.83 -1.11 5.19
C PHE A 80 -22.02 -1.99 6.43
N GLU A 81 -23.01 -2.88 6.38
CA GLU A 81 -23.20 -3.91 7.39
C GLU A 81 -23.29 -5.28 6.73
N GLU A 82 -22.62 -6.28 7.28
CA GLU A 82 -22.63 -7.65 6.78
C GLU A 82 -22.92 -8.64 7.92
N ALA A 83 -23.49 -9.79 7.57
CA ALA A 83 -23.66 -10.89 8.51
C ALA A 83 -22.30 -11.58 8.73
N THR A 84 -21.96 -11.87 9.98
CA THR A 84 -20.70 -12.55 10.36
C THR A 84 -21.01 -13.71 11.29
N PRO A 85 -20.05 -14.60 11.58
CA PRO A 85 -20.20 -15.62 12.62
C PRO A 85 -20.57 -15.04 14.00
N HIS A 86 -20.23 -13.77 14.26
CA HIS A 86 -20.52 -13.04 15.49
C HIS A 86 -21.73 -12.11 15.37
N GLY A 87 -22.66 -12.41 14.45
CA GLY A 87 -23.85 -11.60 14.17
C GLY A 87 -23.59 -10.49 13.16
N LYS A 88 -24.57 -9.61 12.95
CA LYS A 88 -24.42 -8.50 12.00
C LYS A 88 -23.42 -7.48 12.56
N LYS A 89 -22.45 -7.04 11.75
CA LYS A 89 -21.41 -6.08 12.14
C LYS A 89 -21.36 -4.90 11.17
N PRO A 90 -21.13 -3.67 11.66
CA PRO A 90 -20.80 -2.53 10.80
C PRO A 90 -19.32 -2.58 10.42
N PHE A 91 -19.04 -2.27 9.16
CA PHE A 91 -17.69 -2.11 8.62
C PHE A 91 -17.58 -0.72 7.97
N LYS A 92 -16.40 -0.12 8.01
CA LYS A 92 -16.10 1.17 7.38
C LYS A 92 -14.67 1.24 6.85
N THR A 93 -14.51 1.13 5.54
CA THR A 93 -13.23 1.31 4.86
C THR A 93 -12.94 2.80 4.67
N LEU A 94 -11.75 3.27 5.09
CA LEU A 94 -11.32 4.65 4.88
C LEU A 94 -10.62 4.79 3.53
N ILE A 95 -11.06 5.75 2.71
CA ILE A 95 -10.44 6.09 1.44
C ILE A 95 -9.96 7.54 1.52
N ALA A 96 -8.66 7.78 1.35
CA ALA A 96 -8.07 9.11 1.37
C ALA A 96 -7.39 9.42 0.04
N THR A 97 -7.87 10.43 -0.68
CA THR A 97 -7.36 10.79 -2.00
C THR A 97 -6.78 12.21 -1.98
N HIS A 98 -5.53 12.37 -2.43
CA HIS A 98 -4.89 13.69 -2.42
C HIS A 98 -5.60 14.70 -3.35
N ASP A 99 -5.99 14.26 -4.55
CA ASP A 99 -6.78 15.06 -5.49
C ASP A 99 -7.85 14.17 -6.15
N PRO A 100 -9.11 14.22 -5.69
CA PRO A 100 -10.18 13.34 -6.17
C PRO A 100 -10.65 13.70 -7.59
N SER A 101 -10.32 14.89 -8.10
CA SER A 101 -10.70 15.32 -9.45
C SER A 101 -9.91 14.61 -10.55
N ILE A 102 -8.79 13.99 -10.20
CA ILE A 102 -7.87 13.36 -11.15
C ILE A 102 -8.29 11.92 -11.40
N HIS A 103 -8.40 11.59 -12.68
CA HIS A 103 -8.96 10.33 -13.15
C HIS A 103 -8.14 9.11 -12.71
N ARG A 104 -6.85 9.02 -13.03
CA ARG A 104 -6.04 7.83 -12.68
C ARG A 104 -5.48 7.92 -11.26
N ARG A 105 -5.32 6.78 -10.59
CA ARG A 105 -4.79 6.72 -9.22
C ARG A 105 -3.76 5.61 -9.05
N LEU A 106 -2.68 5.94 -8.35
CA LEU A 106 -1.83 4.97 -7.67
C LEU A 106 -2.45 4.72 -6.29
N VAL A 107 -2.77 3.47 -5.99
CA VAL A 107 -3.38 3.07 -4.71
C VAL A 107 -2.31 2.42 -3.84
N LEU A 108 -2.16 2.89 -2.61
CA LEU A 108 -1.47 2.17 -1.54
C LEU A 108 -2.52 1.80 -0.49
N ALA A 109 -2.49 0.56 0.00
CA ALA A 109 -3.48 0.07 0.94
C ALA A 109 -2.87 -0.80 2.03
N CYS A 110 -3.59 -0.92 3.14
CA CYS A 110 -3.44 -1.89 4.20
C CYS A 110 -4.79 -2.06 4.90
N HIS A 111 -4.91 -3.02 5.82
CA HIS A 111 -6.06 -3.10 6.71
C HIS A 111 -5.75 -2.42 8.05
N TYR A 112 -6.78 -1.88 8.72
CA TYR A 112 -6.61 -1.20 10.01
C TYR A 112 -7.31 -1.92 11.16
N ASP A 113 -8.10 -2.96 10.91
CA ASP A 113 -8.63 -3.79 11.99
C ASP A 113 -7.52 -4.63 12.66
N SER A 114 -7.90 -5.39 13.67
CA SER A 114 -7.01 -6.36 14.31
C SER A 114 -7.77 -7.63 14.64
N LYS A 115 -7.14 -8.78 14.45
CA LYS A 115 -7.73 -10.10 14.67
C LYS A 115 -8.31 -10.33 16.06
N ILE A 116 -9.41 -11.07 16.11
CA ILE A 116 -9.88 -11.72 17.33
C ILE A 116 -9.00 -12.94 17.63
N LEU A 117 -8.16 -12.85 18.66
CA LEU A 117 -7.51 -14.03 19.25
C LEU A 117 -8.27 -14.47 20.50
N LYS A 118 -8.80 -15.69 20.51
CA LYS A 118 -9.59 -16.23 21.63
C LYS A 118 -8.83 -16.06 22.95
N GLU A 119 -9.49 -15.42 23.92
CA GLU A 119 -9.00 -15.18 25.30
C GLU A 119 -7.69 -14.38 25.40
N ARG A 120 -7.31 -13.65 24.34
CA ARG A 120 -6.03 -12.93 24.28
C ARG A 120 -6.22 -11.51 23.75
N ILE A 121 -5.40 -10.60 24.26
CA ILE A 121 -5.31 -9.24 23.73
C ILE A 121 -4.30 -9.27 22.58
N PHE A 122 -4.77 -9.03 21.37
CA PHE A 122 -3.96 -8.91 20.17
C PHE A 122 -4.03 -7.48 19.66
N ILE A 123 -2.87 -6.91 19.34
CA ILE A 123 -2.78 -5.57 18.78
C ILE A 123 -2.29 -5.55 17.34
N GLY A 124 -1.78 -6.67 16.80
CA GLY A 124 -1.27 -6.74 15.42
C GLY A 124 -0.36 -5.59 15.07
N ALA A 125 0.84 -5.55 15.67
CA ALA A 125 1.79 -4.45 15.42
C ALA A 125 2.31 -4.48 13.99
N THR A 126 2.70 -5.66 13.49
CA THR A 126 3.04 -5.85 12.07
C THR A 126 1.81 -5.96 11.17
N ASP A 127 0.66 -6.22 11.77
CA ASP A 127 -0.54 -6.81 11.17
C ASP A 127 -1.83 -6.01 11.54
N SER A 128 -2.10 -4.84 10.96
CA SER A 128 -1.25 -4.03 10.07
C SER A 128 -1.05 -2.61 10.62
N ALA A 129 -0.75 -2.47 11.92
CA ALA A 129 -0.54 -1.15 12.54
C ALA A 129 0.65 -0.38 11.93
N VAL A 130 1.77 -1.07 11.69
CA VAL A 130 2.95 -0.49 11.01
C VAL A 130 2.63 -0.08 9.56
N PRO A 131 2.03 -0.93 8.71
CA PRO A 131 1.53 -0.52 7.40
C PRO A 131 0.65 0.74 7.46
N CYS A 132 -0.30 0.82 8.39
CA CYS A 132 -1.13 2.01 8.57
C CYS A 132 -0.27 3.27 8.82
N ALA A 133 0.69 3.19 9.75
CA ALA A 133 1.60 4.29 10.05
C ALA A 133 2.52 4.65 8.86
N MET A 134 2.93 3.68 8.05
CA MET A 134 3.70 3.91 6.82
C MET A 134 2.89 4.71 5.79
N LEU A 135 1.59 4.45 5.63
CA LEU A 135 0.72 5.24 4.75
C LEU A 135 0.53 6.67 5.27
N LEU A 136 0.37 6.86 6.59
CA LEU A 136 0.33 8.21 7.18
C LEU A 136 1.65 8.98 6.99
N GLU A 137 2.79 8.31 7.15
CA GLU A 137 4.12 8.88 6.93
C GLU A 137 4.34 9.23 5.45
N MET A 138 3.83 8.42 4.53
CA MET A 138 3.81 8.72 3.09
C MET A 138 3.03 10.00 2.81
N ALA A 139 1.82 10.14 3.36
CA ALA A 139 1.01 11.35 3.24
C ALA A 139 1.73 12.57 3.83
N ARG A 140 2.34 12.41 5.01
CA ARG A 140 3.05 13.50 5.71
C ARG A 140 4.26 14.00 4.93
N THR A 141 5.00 13.09 4.28
CA THR A 141 6.25 13.42 3.58
C THR A 141 6.00 13.85 2.14
N LEU A 142 5.20 13.13 1.37
CA LEU A 142 4.97 13.40 -0.05
C LEU A 142 3.76 14.30 -0.32
N GLY A 143 2.75 14.33 0.56
CA GLY A 143 1.55 15.15 0.40
C GLY A 143 1.85 16.60 0.01
N PRO A 144 2.70 17.34 0.76
CA PRO A 144 3.08 18.71 0.41
C PRO A 144 3.78 18.88 -0.95
N LEU A 145 4.33 17.80 -1.50
CA LEU A 145 5.09 17.81 -2.76
C LEU A 145 4.22 17.40 -3.96
N LEU A 146 3.13 16.66 -3.74
CA LEU A 146 2.25 16.17 -4.80
C LEU A 146 1.67 17.28 -5.69
N PRO A 147 1.34 18.50 -5.22
CA PRO A 147 0.91 19.60 -6.11
C PRO A 147 1.94 19.98 -7.19
N TYR A 148 3.23 19.72 -6.96
CA TYR A 148 4.34 20.07 -7.86
C TYR A 148 4.79 18.92 -8.76
N ARG A 149 4.08 17.80 -8.74
CA ARG A 149 4.43 16.60 -9.51
C ARG A 149 4.35 16.83 -11.03
N ARG A 150 5.24 16.19 -11.77
CA ARG A 150 5.25 16.24 -13.24
C ARG A 150 4.12 15.40 -13.85
N ARG A 151 3.81 14.23 -13.27
CA ARG A 151 2.70 13.38 -13.74
C ARG A 151 1.37 13.82 -13.11
N ARG A 152 0.78 14.87 -13.70
CA ARG A 152 -0.48 15.49 -13.23
C ARG A 152 -1.74 14.68 -13.52
N ASN A 153 -1.66 13.65 -14.36
CA ASN A 153 -2.80 12.81 -14.71
C ASN A 153 -3.02 11.63 -13.75
N VAL A 154 -2.18 11.48 -12.72
CA VAL A 154 -2.32 10.43 -11.69
C VAL A 154 -2.30 11.07 -10.29
N THR A 155 -3.24 10.67 -9.45
CA THR A 155 -3.33 11.04 -8.02
C THR A 155 -2.83 9.93 -7.12
N LEU A 156 -2.51 10.27 -5.87
CA LEU A 156 -2.20 9.28 -4.82
C LEU A 156 -3.47 9.02 -4.02
N GLN A 157 -3.84 7.75 -3.87
CA GLN A 157 -4.93 7.31 -3.00
C GLN A 157 -4.39 6.31 -1.98
N LEU A 158 -4.82 6.49 -0.73
CA LEU A 158 -4.53 5.62 0.41
C LEU A 158 -5.84 4.96 0.85
N ILE A 159 -5.82 3.65 1.06
CA ILE A 159 -7.00 2.90 1.53
C ILE A 159 -6.63 2.14 2.81
N PHE A 160 -7.51 2.23 3.80
CA PHE A 160 -7.41 1.48 5.04
C PHE A 160 -8.66 0.60 5.14
N PHE A 161 -8.50 -0.67 4.77
CA PHE A 161 -9.60 -1.64 4.78
C PHE A 161 -10.02 -2.00 6.20
N ASP A 162 -11.30 -2.27 6.35
CA ASP A 162 -11.89 -2.77 7.58
C ASP A 162 -12.30 -4.24 7.42
N GLY A 163 -12.07 -5.03 8.46
CA GLY A 163 -12.41 -6.45 8.47
C GLY A 163 -11.68 -7.27 7.40
N GLU A 164 -10.38 -7.07 7.25
CA GLU A 164 -9.55 -8.03 6.51
C GLU A 164 -9.63 -9.40 7.21
N GLU A 165 -9.50 -9.36 8.54
CA GLU A 165 -9.36 -10.55 9.35
C GLU A 165 -10.67 -11.33 9.47
N ALA A 166 -10.54 -12.65 9.42
CA ALA A 166 -11.60 -13.55 9.84
C ALA A 166 -11.98 -13.31 11.31
N LEU A 167 -13.28 -13.19 11.58
CA LEU A 167 -13.78 -13.03 12.94
C LEU A 167 -13.83 -14.36 13.70
N GLU A 168 -13.96 -15.50 12.99
CA GLU A 168 -13.88 -16.83 13.57
C GLU A 168 -12.89 -17.76 12.82
N GLU A 169 -13.12 -18.04 11.54
CA GLU A 169 -12.28 -18.92 10.72
C GLU A 169 -12.22 -18.41 9.27
N TRP A 170 -11.00 -18.27 8.75
CA TRP A 170 -10.77 -17.75 7.40
C TRP A 170 -11.51 -18.57 6.35
N SER A 171 -12.43 -17.93 5.63
CA SER A 171 -13.22 -18.51 4.55
C SER A 171 -13.70 -17.43 3.59
N GLU A 172 -14.23 -17.82 2.42
CA GLU A 172 -14.77 -16.86 1.43
C GLU A 172 -15.82 -15.87 1.99
N THR A 173 -16.47 -16.20 3.11
CA THR A 173 -17.50 -15.40 3.77
C THR A 173 -17.11 -14.85 5.15
N ASP A 174 -15.95 -15.25 5.67
CA ASP A 174 -15.39 -14.78 6.94
C ASP A 174 -13.94 -14.36 6.75
N SER A 175 -13.78 -13.38 5.86
CA SER A 175 -12.56 -12.61 5.61
C SER A 175 -12.87 -11.48 4.63
N LEU A 176 -11.93 -10.55 4.49
CA LEU A 176 -11.87 -9.57 3.40
C LEU A 176 -13.16 -8.76 3.25
N TYR A 177 -13.85 -8.46 4.36
CA TYR A 177 -15.16 -7.81 4.35
C TYR A 177 -15.10 -6.47 3.61
N GLY A 178 -14.20 -5.58 4.04
CA GLY A 178 -14.06 -4.25 3.46
C GLY A 178 -13.59 -4.26 2.02
N SER A 179 -12.63 -5.11 1.67
CA SER A 179 -12.09 -5.19 0.31
C SER A 179 -13.06 -5.86 -0.68
N ARG A 180 -13.78 -6.92 -0.28
CA ARG A 180 -14.85 -7.51 -1.09
C ARG A 180 -15.94 -6.49 -1.40
N HIS A 181 -16.40 -5.76 -0.38
CA HIS A 181 -17.42 -4.73 -0.54
C HIS A 181 -16.95 -3.61 -1.48
N LEU A 182 -15.77 -3.03 -1.22
CA LEU A 182 -15.27 -1.88 -1.98
C LEU A 182 -14.99 -2.24 -3.45
N ALA A 183 -14.36 -3.40 -3.71
CA ALA A 183 -14.10 -3.86 -5.07
C ALA A 183 -15.40 -4.09 -5.86
N SER A 184 -16.40 -4.71 -5.23
CA SER A 184 -17.74 -4.90 -5.81
C SER A 184 -18.39 -3.56 -6.15
N LYS A 185 -18.43 -2.61 -5.19
CA LYS A 185 -18.96 -1.26 -5.37
C LYS A 185 -18.29 -0.53 -6.54
N TRP A 186 -16.96 -0.47 -6.54
CA TRP A 186 -16.20 0.22 -7.58
C TRP A 186 -16.25 -0.43 -8.96
N SER A 187 -16.57 -1.73 -9.04
CA SER A 187 -16.87 -2.41 -10.30
C SER A 187 -18.23 -2.05 -10.90
N GLN A 188 -19.08 -1.33 -10.17
CA GLN A 188 -20.43 -0.96 -10.58
C GLN A 188 -20.59 0.57 -10.72
N GLU A 189 -19.86 1.34 -9.91
CA GLU A 189 -19.91 2.81 -9.91
C GLU A 189 -19.07 3.43 -11.04
N TYR A 190 -19.65 4.44 -11.69
CA TYR A 190 -18.98 5.23 -12.73
C TYR A 190 -18.35 6.48 -12.14
N PHE A 191 -17.13 6.78 -12.58
CA PHE A 191 -16.48 8.04 -12.27
C PHE A 191 -17.07 9.18 -13.11
N MET A 192 -17.69 10.15 -12.44
CA MET A 192 -18.25 11.35 -13.07
C MET A 192 -17.32 12.54 -12.79
N ASN A 193 -16.60 13.03 -13.80
CA ASN A 193 -15.88 14.31 -13.70
C ASN A 193 -16.69 15.42 -14.37
N ALA A 194 -17.19 16.37 -13.57
CA ALA A 194 -17.98 17.51 -14.04
C ALA A 194 -17.23 18.44 -15.04
N SER A 195 -15.90 18.31 -15.16
CA SER A 195 -15.04 19.22 -15.94
C SER A 195 -14.60 18.69 -17.31
N GLN A 196 -14.96 17.46 -17.71
CA GLN A 196 -14.52 16.89 -18.99
C GLN A 196 -15.71 16.54 -19.89
N SER A 197 -15.77 17.21 -21.04
CA SER A 197 -16.74 17.00 -22.13
C SER A 197 -16.58 15.66 -22.87
N PHE A 198 -15.76 14.74 -22.35
CA PHE A 198 -15.55 13.41 -22.91
C PHE A 198 -16.34 12.41 -22.08
N PHE A 199 -17.34 11.79 -22.71
CA PHE A 199 -18.09 10.63 -22.21
C PHE A 199 -17.20 9.38 -22.15
N GLY A 200 -16.08 9.44 -21.43
CA GLY A 200 -15.30 8.28 -21.08
C GLY A 200 -16.01 7.55 -19.93
N ILE A 201 -16.88 6.60 -20.27
CA ILE A 201 -17.54 5.72 -19.31
C ILE A 201 -16.45 4.86 -18.64
N THR A 202 -15.93 5.33 -17.51
CA THR A 202 -14.90 4.62 -16.72
C THR A 202 -15.49 4.29 -15.37
N LYS A 203 -15.35 3.04 -14.93
CA LYS A 203 -15.75 2.66 -13.57
C LYS A 203 -14.67 3.08 -12.57
N GLU A 204 -15.04 3.22 -11.31
CA GLU A 204 -14.08 3.54 -10.25
C GLU A 204 -12.92 2.52 -10.21
N ILE A 205 -13.21 1.23 -10.41
CA ILE A 205 -12.18 0.18 -10.41
C ILE A 205 -11.14 0.37 -11.51
N ASP A 206 -11.55 0.83 -12.69
CA ASP A 206 -10.70 1.00 -13.88
C ASP A 206 -9.72 2.17 -13.75
N ARG A 207 -9.88 3.03 -12.72
CA ARG A 207 -9.01 4.17 -12.44
C ARG A 207 -7.69 3.75 -11.78
N ILE A 208 -7.61 2.54 -11.25
CA ILE A 208 -6.47 2.05 -10.49
C ILE A 208 -5.36 1.61 -11.45
N ASP A 209 -4.27 2.39 -11.51
CA ASP A 209 -3.13 2.05 -12.36
C ASP A 209 -2.31 0.89 -11.78
N LEU A 210 -2.17 0.89 -10.45
CA LEU A 210 -1.44 -0.09 -9.66
C LEU A 210 -1.98 -0.01 -8.24
N PHE A 211 -2.26 -1.17 -7.67
CA PHE A 211 -2.66 -1.34 -6.28
C PHE A 211 -1.50 -1.93 -5.50
N ILE A 212 -0.97 -1.21 -4.52
CA ILE A 212 0.14 -1.66 -3.67
C ILE A 212 -0.42 -2.00 -2.30
N LEU A 213 -0.45 -3.28 -1.93
CA LEU A 213 -0.93 -3.75 -0.63
C LEU A 213 0.25 -3.96 0.31
N LEU A 214 0.23 -3.34 1.47
CA LEU A 214 1.22 -3.49 2.53
C LEU A 214 0.61 -4.34 3.65
N ASP A 215 1.25 -5.46 3.96
CA ASP A 215 0.81 -6.34 5.04
C ASP A 215 1.99 -7.05 5.72
N LEU A 216 1.84 -7.36 7.01
CA LEU A 216 2.81 -8.02 7.89
C LEU A 216 4.19 -7.36 7.90
N LEU A 217 4.22 -6.02 7.99
CA LEU A 217 5.45 -5.22 7.93
C LEU A 217 5.91 -4.76 9.31
N GLY A 218 7.23 -4.76 9.54
CA GLY A 218 7.84 -4.15 10.73
C GLY A 218 8.74 -5.09 11.52
N ALA A 219 8.60 -6.39 11.36
CA ALA A 219 9.55 -7.39 11.86
C ALA A 219 10.91 -7.29 11.11
N PRO A 220 12.02 -7.75 11.72
CA PRO A 220 13.33 -7.70 11.07
C PRO A 220 13.44 -8.66 9.88
N ASN A 221 14.29 -8.29 8.92
CA ASN A 221 14.72 -9.12 7.78
C ASN A 221 13.59 -9.67 6.87
N PRO A 222 12.60 -8.85 6.45
CA PRO A 222 11.58 -9.29 5.52
C PRO A 222 12.18 -9.64 4.17
N ALA A 223 11.54 -10.57 3.46
CA ALA A 223 11.88 -10.90 2.08
C ALA A 223 10.61 -10.85 1.21
N PHE A 224 10.57 -9.94 0.24
CA PHE A 224 9.48 -9.86 -0.73
C PHE A 224 9.85 -10.52 -2.04
N TYR A 225 8.85 -11.04 -2.73
CA TYR A 225 8.98 -11.73 -4.00
C TYR A 225 7.93 -11.21 -4.98
N TYR A 226 8.20 -11.40 -6.27
CA TYR A 226 7.19 -11.17 -7.28
C TYR A 226 6.19 -12.34 -7.30
N PHE A 227 4.93 -12.05 -7.01
CA PHE A 227 3.82 -13.01 -7.11
C PHE A 227 3.37 -13.18 -8.56
N ASN A 228 3.44 -14.40 -9.08
CA ASN A 228 3.07 -14.71 -10.45
C ASN A 228 1.58 -14.42 -10.69
N GLY A 229 1.26 -13.73 -11.79
CA GLY A 229 -0.13 -13.44 -12.18
C GLY A 229 -0.67 -12.10 -11.69
N HIS A 230 0.07 -11.37 -10.84
CA HIS A 230 -0.39 -10.09 -10.29
C HIS A 230 -0.16 -8.88 -11.21
N SER A 231 0.39 -9.10 -12.42
CA SER A 231 0.64 -8.05 -13.44
C SER A 231 1.46 -6.83 -12.95
N SER A 232 2.37 -7.05 -12.00
CA SER A 232 3.19 -5.99 -11.35
C SER A 232 4.70 -6.18 -11.47
N GLU A 233 5.16 -7.07 -12.36
CA GLU A 233 6.58 -7.44 -12.49
C GLU A 233 7.49 -6.22 -12.69
N SER A 234 7.10 -5.28 -13.57
CA SER A 234 7.87 -4.06 -13.80
C SER A 234 8.00 -3.18 -12.54
N SER A 235 6.90 -3.04 -11.78
CA SER A 235 6.88 -2.30 -10.51
C SER A 235 7.71 -2.99 -9.44
N PHE A 236 7.72 -4.33 -9.40
CA PHE A 236 8.53 -5.09 -8.47
C PHE A 236 10.03 -5.01 -8.80
N LEU A 237 10.40 -5.10 -10.09
CA LEU A 237 11.77 -4.89 -10.54
C LEU A 237 12.26 -3.46 -10.25
N GLU A 238 11.37 -2.48 -10.31
CA GLU A 238 11.69 -1.10 -9.92
C GLU A 238 12.01 -1.00 -8.41
N MET A 239 11.31 -1.72 -7.53
CA MET A 239 11.65 -1.77 -6.09
C MET A 239 13.04 -2.38 -5.84
N LEU A 240 13.38 -3.45 -6.56
CA LEU A 240 14.72 -4.06 -6.54
C LEU A 240 15.81 -3.06 -6.92
N ASP A 241 15.60 -2.34 -8.02
CA ASP A 241 16.57 -1.33 -8.51
C ASP A 241 16.70 -0.16 -7.53
N ILE A 242 15.59 0.30 -6.95
CA ILE A 242 15.59 1.36 -5.94
C ILE A 242 16.37 0.91 -4.71
N GLU A 243 16.11 -0.30 -4.19
CA GLU A 243 16.85 -0.83 -3.04
C GLU A 243 18.35 -0.87 -3.31
N ALA A 244 18.76 -1.39 -4.49
CA ALA A 244 20.15 -1.49 -4.89
C ALA A 244 20.84 -0.12 -4.98
N GLU A 245 20.19 0.86 -5.62
CA GLU A 245 20.76 2.22 -5.75
C GLU A 245 20.81 2.94 -4.40
N LEU A 246 19.80 2.80 -3.54
CA LEU A 246 19.81 3.40 -2.20
C LEU A 246 20.89 2.79 -1.29
N LYS A 247 21.15 1.47 -1.40
CA LYS A 247 22.29 0.81 -0.74
C LYS A 247 23.62 1.36 -1.24
N LYS A 248 23.79 1.46 -2.55
CA LYS A 248 25.03 1.96 -3.19
C LYS A 248 25.40 3.38 -2.77
N ILE A 249 24.41 4.24 -2.54
CA ILE A 249 24.66 5.62 -2.08
C ILE A 249 24.81 5.75 -0.55
N GLY A 250 24.70 4.64 0.18
CA GLY A 250 24.80 4.58 1.65
C GLY A 250 23.61 5.20 2.38
N CYS A 251 22.41 5.14 1.78
CA CYS A 251 21.22 5.75 2.39
C CYS A 251 20.40 4.77 3.24
N LEU A 252 20.45 3.47 2.94
CA LEU A 252 19.76 2.45 3.72
C LEU A 252 20.63 1.95 4.87
N HIS A 253 19.97 1.54 5.95
CA HIS A 253 20.59 0.78 7.03
C HIS A 253 21.17 -0.54 6.50
N PRO A 254 22.30 -1.02 7.05
CA PRO A 254 23.06 -2.17 6.52
C PRO A 254 22.39 -3.51 6.87
N LEU A 255 21.18 -3.72 6.35
CA LEU A 255 20.35 -4.91 6.54
C LEU A 255 20.39 -5.83 5.30
N PRO A 256 20.00 -7.12 5.45
CA PRO A 256 19.84 -8.03 4.32
C PRO A 256 18.96 -7.46 3.21
N THR A 257 19.11 -8.01 1.99
CA THR A 257 18.27 -7.60 0.87
C THR A 257 16.81 -7.94 1.09
N ILE A 258 15.95 -6.94 0.91
CA ILE A 258 14.51 -6.99 1.17
C ILE A 258 13.80 -7.56 -0.06
N PHE A 259 14.03 -6.99 -1.24
CA PHE A 259 13.39 -7.43 -2.46
C PHE A 259 14.21 -8.53 -3.13
N ARG A 260 13.55 -9.63 -3.50
CA ARG A 260 14.19 -10.84 -4.03
C ARG A 260 13.78 -11.02 -5.49
N SER A 261 14.74 -11.21 -6.39
CA SER A 261 14.49 -11.36 -7.82
C SER A 261 13.75 -12.65 -8.19
N GLN A 262 13.57 -13.57 -7.23
CA GLN A 262 12.81 -14.78 -7.42
C GLN A 262 11.32 -14.49 -7.56
N ARG A 263 10.67 -15.28 -8.43
CA ARG A 263 9.23 -15.32 -8.59
C ARG A 263 8.64 -16.42 -7.71
N VAL A 264 7.50 -16.15 -7.09
CA VAL A 264 6.73 -17.13 -6.29
C VAL A 264 5.37 -17.41 -6.94
N TYR A 265 4.88 -18.63 -6.72
CA TYR A 265 3.57 -19.11 -7.18
C TYR A 265 2.62 -19.34 -5.98
N SER A 266 2.85 -18.62 -4.89
CA SER A 266 2.05 -18.72 -3.67
C SER A 266 0.69 -18.05 -3.87
N ASN A 267 -0.36 -18.64 -3.32
CA ASN A 267 -1.71 -18.07 -3.29
C ASN A 267 -1.97 -17.51 -1.88
N VAL A 268 -1.33 -16.40 -1.55
CA VAL A 268 -1.63 -15.72 -0.29
C VAL A 268 -2.93 -14.95 -0.50
N GLU A 269 -3.97 -15.31 0.24
CA GLU A 269 -5.23 -14.55 0.24
C GLU A 269 -5.11 -13.37 1.19
N ASP A 270 -5.55 -12.20 0.72
CA ASP A 270 -5.46 -10.90 1.41
C ASP A 270 -6.36 -9.91 0.62
N ASP A 271 -6.50 -8.67 1.09
CA ASP A 271 -7.39 -7.62 0.57
C ASP A 271 -7.24 -7.30 -0.92
N HIS A 272 -6.16 -7.73 -1.55
CA HIS A 272 -5.96 -7.55 -2.99
C HIS A 272 -6.80 -8.53 -3.82
N ILE A 273 -7.23 -9.67 -3.29
CA ILE A 273 -7.89 -10.73 -4.07
C ILE A 273 -9.15 -10.24 -4.81
N PRO A 274 -10.08 -9.50 -4.17
CA PRO A 274 -11.25 -8.96 -4.87
C PRO A 274 -10.89 -8.02 -6.03
N PHE A 275 -9.79 -7.28 -5.92
CA PHE A 275 -9.29 -6.38 -6.96
C PHE A 275 -8.56 -7.13 -8.07
N LEU A 276 -7.75 -8.13 -7.72
CA LEU A 276 -7.03 -9.00 -8.65
C LEU A 276 -8.01 -9.75 -9.56
N ASN A 277 -9.12 -10.26 -9.00
CA ASN A 277 -10.20 -10.92 -9.75
C ASN A 277 -10.91 -9.99 -10.75
N LEU A 278 -10.80 -8.68 -10.55
CA LEU A 278 -11.29 -7.64 -11.46
C LEU A 278 -10.18 -7.10 -12.38
N ASN A 279 -9.04 -7.80 -12.50
CA ASN A 279 -7.88 -7.48 -13.34
C ASN A 279 -7.12 -6.21 -12.94
N VAL A 280 -7.24 -5.76 -11.69
CA VAL A 280 -6.40 -4.66 -11.18
C VAL A 280 -4.96 -5.16 -11.01
N PRO A 281 -3.93 -4.45 -11.51
CA PRO A 281 -2.53 -4.81 -11.25
C PRO A 281 -2.18 -4.68 -9.76
N ILE A 282 -1.63 -5.72 -9.15
CA ILE A 282 -1.34 -5.79 -7.71
C ILE A 282 0.16 -5.90 -7.44
N LEU A 283 0.74 -4.97 -6.69
CA LEU A 283 2.04 -5.14 -6.05
C LEU A 283 1.81 -5.51 -4.58
N HIS A 284 1.88 -6.81 -4.26
CA HIS A 284 1.64 -7.31 -2.91
C HIS A 284 2.95 -7.32 -2.11
N LEU A 285 3.06 -6.40 -1.16
CA LEU A 285 4.20 -6.24 -0.27
C LEU A 285 3.92 -6.96 1.05
N ILE A 286 3.93 -8.29 1.00
CA ILE A 286 3.85 -9.19 2.15
C ILE A 286 5.10 -10.11 2.17
N PRO A 287 5.83 -10.21 3.30
CA PRO A 287 7.05 -10.99 3.33
C PRO A 287 6.77 -12.50 3.27
N LEU A 288 7.68 -13.27 2.67
CA LEU A 288 7.66 -14.74 2.75
C LEU A 288 9.01 -15.27 3.31
N PRO A 289 9.00 -16.06 4.39
CA PRO A 289 7.84 -16.41 5.22
C PRO A 289 7.25 -15.20 5.96
N PHE A 290 6.02 -15.35 6.47
CA PHE A 290 5.41 -14.37 7.39
C PHE A 290 6.28 -14.19 8.64
N PRO A 291 6.18 -13.04 9.34
CA PRO A 291 6.88 -12.85 10.61
C PRO A 291 6.58 -13.99 11.58
N ASP A 292 7.60 -14.46 12.33
CA ASP A 292 7.44 -15.56 13.30
C ASP A 292 6.39 -15.28 14.39
N VAL A 293 6.01 -14.01 14.54
CA VAL A 293 5.05 -13.49 15.53
C VAL A 293 3.62 -13.41 14.98
N TRP A 294 3.40 -13.70 13.69
CA TRP A 294 2.10 -13.65 13.02
C TRP A 294 1.03 -14.42 13.80
N HIS A 295 -0.14 -13.78 14.00
CA HIS A 295 -1.27 -14.28 14.79
C HIS A 295 -0.91 -14.73 16.22
N LYS A 296 0.11 -14.12 16.83
CA LYS A 296 0.48 -14.34 18.25
C LYS A 296 0.46 -13.02 19.00
N THR A 297 0.18 -13.05 20.30
CA THR A 297 0.26 -11.86 21.17
C THR A 297 1.65 -11.25 21.27
N SER A 298 2.67 -11.98 20.79
CA SER A 298 4.02 -11.45 20.63
C SER A 298 4.12 -10.43 19.49
N ASP A 299 3.17 -10.36 18.55
CA ASP A 299 3.13 -9.28 17.55
C ASP A 299 2.69 -7.96 18.20
N ASN A 300 3.67 -7.31 18.82
CA ASN A 300 3.52 -6.10 19.59
C ASN A 300 4.73 -5.17 19.37
N ALA A 301 4.75 -4.01 20.02
CA ALA A 301 5.80 -3.00 19.82
C ALA A 301 7.25 -3.52 20.01
N CYS A 302 7.47 -4.61 20.76
CA CYS A 302 8.81 -5.13 21.03
C CYS A 302 9.45 -5.85 19.83
N VAL A 303 8.65 -6.29 18.85
CA VAL A 303 9.15 -7.04 17.67
C VAL A 303 9.53 -6.11 16.52
N LEU A 304 9.18 -4.82 16.64
CA LEU A 304 9.39 -3.84 15.60
C LEU A 304 10.87 -3.50 15.44
N ASN A 305 11.37 -3.66 14.22
CA ASN A 305 12.72 -3.26 13.83
C ASN A 305 12.65 -1.95 13.05
N TYR A 306 12.96 -0.84 13.72
CA TYR A 306 12.83 0.50 13.14
C TYR A 306 13.81 0.75 11.98
N GLU A 307 14.97 0.12 11.96
CA GLU A 307 15.88 0.18 10.80
C GLU A 307 15.27 -0.49 9.55
N THR A 308 14.55 -1.60 9.73
CA THR A 308 13.79 -2.27 8.66
C THR A 308 12.66 -1.36 8.18
N ILE A 309 11.86 -0.83 9.10
CA ILE A 309 10.76 0.09 8.79
C ILE A 309 11.27 1.33 8.03
N ASP A 310 12.39 1.91 8.47
CA ASP A 310 13.05 3.02 7.79
C ASP A 310 13.46 2.67 6.36
N ASN A 311 14.09 1.50 6.16
CA ASN A 311 14.46 1.04 4.83
C ASN A 311 13.24 0.88 3.91
N LEU A 312 12.16 0.27 4.42
CA LEU A 312 10.90 0.11 3.69
C LEU A 312 10.28 1.45 3.32
N ASN A 313 10.20 2.38 4.29
CA ASN A 313 9.71 3.74 4.06
C ASN A 313 10.53 4.47 3.00
N SER A 314 11.87 4.39 3.05
CA SER A 314 12.74 5.02 2.06
C SER A 314 12.53 4.45 0.65
N ILE A 315 12.48 3.12 0.52
CA ILE A 315 12.29 2.45 -0.79
C ILE A 315 10.93 2.81 -1.36
N LEU A 316 9.85 2.62 -0.58
CA LEU A 316 8.49 2.90 -1.02
C LEU A 316 8.30 4.39 -1.35
N ARG A 317 8.86 5.30 -0.54
CA ARG A 317 8.79 6.76 -0.79
C ARG A 317 9.49 7.13 -2.09
N VAL A 318 10.66 6.56 -2.37
CA VAL A 318 11.35 6.77 -3.66
C VAL A 318 10.51 6.21 -4.81
N PHE A 319 9.93 5.02 -4.66
CA PHE A 319 9.05 4.44 -5.68
C PHE A 319 7.85 5.35 -6.00
N VAL A 320 7.10 5.78 -4.98
CA VAL A 320 5.93 6.67 -5.14
C VAL A 320 6.36 8.02 -5.72
N SER A 321 7.50 8.56 -5.28
CA SER A 321 8.04 9.81 -5.81
C SER A 321 8.42 9.70 -7.30
N LYS A 322 9.05 8.60 -7.71
CA LYS A 322 9.31 8.27 -9.11
C LYS A 322 8.01 8.12 -9.90
N TYR A 323 7.04 7.41 -9.33
CA TYR A 323 5.74 7.17 -9.96
C TYR A 323 4.99 8.47 -10.28
N HIS A 324 5.04 9.47 -9.39
CA HIS A 324 4.43 10.79 -9.63
C HIS A 324 5.35 11.78 -10.37
N GLY A 325 6.61 11.44 -10.59
CA GLY A 325 7.59 12.34 -11.21
C GLY A 325 7.90 13.56 -10.32
N LEU A 326 7.97 13.37 -9.01
CA LEU A 326 8.48 14.36 -8.06
C LEU A 326 9.99 14.41 -8.19
N VAL A 327 10.61 15.56 -8.43
CA VAL A 327 12.09 15.65 -8.48
C VAL A 327 12.58 16.68 -7.48
N ALA A 328 13.80 16.47 -6.99
CA ALA A 328 14.46 17.35 -6.03
C ALA A 328 15.06 18.58 -6.69
#